data_AF-A0A5D0S526-F1
#
_entry.id   AF-A0A5D0S526-F1
#
_cell.length_a   1.000
_cell.length_b   1.000
_cell.length_c   1.000
_cell.angle_alpha   90.00
_cell.angle_beta   90.00
_cell.angle_gamma   90.00
#
_symmetry.space_group_name_H-M   'P 1'
#
loop_
_entity.id
_entity.type
_entity.pdbx_description
1 polymer ?
#
loop_
_entity_poly.entity_id
_entity_poly.type
_entity_poly.pdbx_seq_one_letter_code
_entity_poly.pdbx_strand_id
1 'polypeptide(L)' 'MSILTFLIPVTLCMGAIGLAAFFWSLRHGQYEDLSGDAERILHDDDAPLVPAHTPRPPVATKETTK' A
#
# COMPACT_ATOMS: atom_id res chain seq x y z
N MET A 1 20.13 20.34 37.11
CA MET A 1 20.74 19.38 36.16
C MET A 1 20.10 18.01 36.33
N SER A 2 18.79 17.89 36.07
CA SER A 2 18.03 16.66 36.39
C SER A 2 17.22 16.16 35.20
N ILE A 3 16.80 17.07 34.30
CA ILE A 3 15.95 16.73 33.15
C ILE A 3 16.73 15.95 32.09
N LEU A 4 18.00 16.31 31.84
CA LEU A 4 18.85 15.61 30.86
C LEU A 4 19.03 14.13 31.21
N THR A 5 19.09 13.80 32.50
CA THR A 5 19.21 12.41 32.99
C THR A 5 18.01 11.55 32.59
N PHE A 6 16.82 12.14 32.41
CA PHE A 6 15.63 11.45 31.92
C PHE A 6 15.48 11.54 30.39
N LEU A 7 15.83 12.68 29.79
CA LEU A 7 15.67 12.88 28.36
C LEU A 7 16.61 12.00 27.53
N ILE A 8 17.85 11.80 27.97
CA ILE A 8 18.83 10.96 27.28
C ILE A 8 18.35 9.50 27.12
N PRO A 9 17.95 8.79 28.19
CA PRO A 9 17.46 7.42 28.04
C PRO A 9 16.14 7.37 27.27
N VAL A 10 15.24 8.34 27.46
CA VAL A 10 13.95 8.37 26.74
C VAL A 10 14.16 8.49 25.23
N THR A 11 15.00 9.42 24.76
CA THR A 11 15.27 9.57 23.33
C THR A 11 16.03 8.38 22.76
N LEU A 12 16.95 7.78 23.52
CA LEU A 12 17.67 6.59 23.10
C LEU A 12 16.72 5.38 22.95
N CYS A 13 15.79 5.20 23.89
CA CYS A 13 14.74 4.18 23.78
C CYS A 13 13.83 4.43 22.59
N MET A 14 13.41 5.68 22.35
CA MET A 14 12.61 6.03 21.18
C MET A 14 13.33 5.72 19.86
N GLY A 15 14.62 6.03 19.78
CA GLY A 15 15.46 5.68 18.64
C GLY A 15 15.59 4.17 18.45
N ALA A 16 15.82 3.42 19.52
CA ALA A 16 15.93 1.97 19.48
C ALA A 16 14.62 1.29 19.03
N ILE A 17 13.47 1.78 19.50
CA ILE A 17 12.16 1.30 19.07
C ILE A 17 11.97 1.54 17.56
N GLY A 18 12.30 2.73 17.07
CA GLY A 18 12.23 3.03 15.63
C GLY A 18 13.14 2.12 14.79
N LEU A 19 14.36 1.87 15.27
CA LEU A 19 15.30 0.97 14.59
C LEU A 19 14.81 -0.48 14.59
N ALA A 20 14.26 -0.96 15.71
CA ALA A 20 13.68 -2.29 15.79
C ALA A 20 12.46 -2.45 14.85
N ALA A 21 11.59 -1.45 14.79
CA ALA A 21 10.46 -1.42 13.86
C ALA A 21 10.93 -1.42 12.40
N PHE A 22 11.99 -0.68 12.07
CA PHE A 22 12.60 -0.67 10.74
C PHE A 22 13.12 -2.06 10.34
N PHE A 23 13.91 -2.71 11.19
CA PHE A 23 14.38 -4.07 10.91
C PHE A 23 13.26 -5.11 10.84
N TRP A 24 12.21 -4.95 11.65
CA TRP A 24 11.00 -5.77 11.58
C TRP A 24 10.30 -5.61 10.22
N SER A 25 10.14 -4.38 9.73
CA SER A 25 9.56 -4.07 8.41
C SER A 25 10.36 -4.72 7.27
N LEU A 26 11.70 -4.60 7.30
CA LEU A 26 12.58 -5.26 6.32
C LEU A 26 12.40 -6.78 6.33
N ARG A 27 12.31 -7.41 7.50
CA ARG A 27 12.09 -8.86 7.62
C ARG A 27 10.73 -9.31 7.09
N HIS A 28 9.70 -8.45 7.13
CA HIS A 28 8.35 -8.79 6.68
C HIS A 28 8.18 -8.74 5.15
N GLY A 29 9.25 -8.46 4.40
CA GLY A 29 9.21 -8.49 2.93
C GLY A 29 8.30 -7.43 2.31
N GLN A 30 7.89 -6.42 3.09
CA GLN A 30 7.01 -5.33 2.64
C GLN A 30 7.64 -4.47 1.52
N TYR A 31 8.96 -4.61 1.32
CA TYR A 31 9.71 -3.87 0.32
C TYR A 31 9.91 -4.60 -1.01
N GLU A 32 9.49 -5.86 -1.12
CA GLU A 32 9.71 -6.67 -2.33
C GLU A 32 8.79 -6.24 -3.49
N ASP A 33 7.65 -5.61 -3.20
CA ASP A 33 6.64 -5.24 -4.20
C ASP A 33 6.63 -3.73 -4.56
N LEU A 34 7.65 -2.96 -4.17
CA LEU A 34 7.75 -1.55 -4.61
C LEU A 34 7.94 -1.44 -6.13
N SER A 35 8.61 -2.41 -6.74
CA SER A 35 8.80 -2.45 -8.19
C SER A 35 7.49 -2.75 -8.93
N GLY A 36 6.64 -3.63 -8.39
CA GLY A 36 5.32 -3.92 -8.96
C GLY A 36 4.39 -2.72 -8.91
N ASP A 37 4.34 -2.01 -7.77
CA ASP A 37 3.57 -0.78 -7.63
C ASP A 37 4.02 0.33 -8.60
N ALA A 38 5.33 0.45 -8.85
CA ALA A 38 5.87 1.42 -9.81
C ALA A 38 5.59 1.04 -11.28
N GLU A 39 5.52 -0.24 -11.62
CA GLU A 39 5.14 -0.68 -12.97
C GLU A 39 3.65 -0.38 -13.25
N ARG A 40 2.80 -0.58 -12.23
CA ARG A 40 1.34 -0.36 -12.34
C ARG A 40 0.96 1.11 -12.55
N ILE A 41 1.78 2.07 -12.13
CA ILE A 41 1.49 3.50 -12.36
C ILE A 41 1.70 3.90 -13.84
N LEU A 42 2.51 3.16 -14.60
CA LEU A 42 2.78 3.42 -16.02
C LEU A 42 1.76 2.74 -16.94
N HIS A 43 1.07 1.71 -16.45
CA HIS A 43 0.06 0.98 -17.21
C HIS A 43 -1.35 1.52 -16.91
N ASP A 44 -1.87 2.39 -17.78
CA ASP A 44 -3.26 2.89 -17.73
C ASP A 44 -4.33 1.79 -17.91
N ASP A 45 -3.92 0.60 -18.36
CA ASP A 45 -4.79 -0.56 -18.59
C ASP A 45 -5.16 -1.32 -17.31
N ASP A 46 -4.47 -1.03 -16.20
CA ASP A 46 -4.74 -1.58 -14.86
C ASP A 46 -5.95 -0.86 -14.21
N ALA A 47 -7.03 -0.72 -14.98
CA ALA A 47 -8.30 -0.24 -14.48
C ALA A 47 -8.79 -1.19 -13.37
N PRO A 48 -9.38 -0.66 -12.28
CA PRO A 48 -9.91 -1.50 -11.21
C PRO A 48 -10.81 -2.58 -11.81
N LEU A 49 -10.59 -3.84 -11.40
CA LEU A 49 -11.49 -4.94 -11.75
C LEU A 49 -12.89 -4.51 -11.31
N VAL A 50 -13.73 -4.12 -12.28
CA VAL A 50 -15.13 -3.79 -12.02
C VAL A 50 -15.70 -5.00 -11.31
N PRO A 51 -16.18 -4.87 -10.05
CA PRO A 51 -16.68 -6.01 -9.31
C PRO A 51 -17.72 -6.74 -10.16
N ALA A 52 -17.53 -8.05 -10.35
CA ALA A 52 -18.36 -8.88 -11.23
C ALA A 52 -19.84 -8.96 -10.81
N HIS A 53 -20.27 -8.18 -9.82
CA HIS A 53 -21.63 -8.12 -9.32
C HIS A 53 -22.38 -6.82 -9.63
N THR A 54 -21.92 -6.00 -10.56
CA THR A 54 -22.85 -5.11 -11.26
C THR A 54 -23.68 -6.00 -12.18
N PRO A 55 -24.99 -6.23 -11.93
CA PRO A 55 -25.82 -6.93 -12.89
C PRO A 55 -25.74 -6.13 -14.19
N ARG A 56 -25.17 -6.71 -15.26
CA ARG A 56 -25.19 -6.05 -16.57
C ARG A 56 -26.66 -5.76 -16.90
N PRO A 57 -27.07 -4.49 -17.07
CA PRO A 57 -28.39 -4.24 -17.62
C PRO A 57 -28.45 -4.96 -18.97
N PRO A 58 -29.60 -5.58 -19.31
CA PRO A 58 -29.74 -6.28 -20.57
C PRO A 58 -29.36 -5.31 -21.68
N VAL A 59 -28.28 -5.62 -22.40
CA VAL A 59 -27.90 -4.91 -23.62
C VAL A 59 -29.12 -5.05 -24.52
N ALA A 60 -29.92 -3.98 -24.61
CA ALA A 60 -31.04 -3.93 -25.52
C ALA A 60 -30.45 -4.01 -26.92
N THR A 61 -30.45 -5.22 -27.46
CA THR A 61 -30.13 -5.55 -28.85
C THR A 61 -31.05 -4.72 -29.73
N LYS A 62 -30.58 -3.54 -30.10
CA LYS A 62 -31.16 -2.76 -31.18
C LYS A 62 -30.62 -3.38 -32.47
N GLU A 63 -31.48 -4.22 -33.03
CA GLU A 63 -31.68 -4.38 -34.47
C GLU A 63 -30.69 -5.24 -35.24
N THR A 64 -31.04 -6.52 -35.31
CA THR A 64 -31.03 -7.26 -36.57
C THR A 64 -32.09 -6.66 -37.50
N THR A 65 -31.71 -6.38 -38.76
CA THR A 65 -32.60 -6.15 -39.92
C THR A 65 -33.20 -4.75 -40.07
N LYS A 66 -32.59 -3.89 -40.91
CA LYS A 66 -32.96 -3.67 -42.31
C LYS A 66 -32.06 -2.65 -43.00
#